data_AF-A0A1A9N3N3-F1
#
_entry.id   AF-A0A1A9N3N3-F1
#
_cell.length_a   1.000
_cell.length_b   1.000
_cell.length_c   1.000
_cell.angle_alpha   90.00
_cell.angle_beta   90.00
_cell.angle_gamma   90.00
#
_symmetry.space_group_name_H-M   'P 1'
#
loop_
_entity.id
_entity.type
_entity.pdbx_description
1 polymer ?
#
loop_
_entity_poly.entity_id
_entity_poly.type
_entity_poly.pdbx_seq_one_letter_code
_entity_poly.pdbx_strand_id
1 'polypeptide(L)'
;MSEFHAVFQMSMPIRWGDMDAFGHVNNTVYFRYMEQVRISWFEHLGFLGNNADGQGPVIVNASMDFLKQLHYPGDVIGRMTVATPGRSSFDTGFELVRADDPDTVYARGAARCVWIDYAAGKSVPVPDQLRETIEQAAVVKEA
;
A
#
# COMPACT_ATOMS: atom_id res chain seq x y z
N MET A 1 18.61 -3.63 -8.17
CA MET A 1 17.25 -3.09 -8.06
C MET A 1 16.40 -4.22 -7.50
N SER A 2 15.63 -3.98 -6.44
CA SER A 2 14.77 -5.01 -5.87
C SER A 2 13.67 -5.36 -6.88
N GLU A 3 13.36 -6.64 -7.03
CA GLU A 3 12.23 -7.08 -7.84
C GLU A 3 10.93 -6.84 -7.06
N PHE A 4 9.95 -6.22 -7.71
CA PHE A 4 8.63 -5.95 -7.14
C PHE A 4 7.60 -6.92 -7.73
N HIS A 5 6.64 -7.33 -6.90
CA HIS A 5 5.57 -8.24 -7.27
C HIS A 5 4.23 -7.52 -7.16
N ALA A 6 3.36 -7.64 -8.16
CA ALA A 6 2.01 -7.09 -8.10
C ALA A 6 1.12 -8.00 -7.25
N VAL A 7 0.68 -7.51 -6.08
CA VAL A 7 0.01 -8.35 -5.07
C VAL A 7 -1.46 -8.03 -4.88
N PHE A 8 -1.89 -6.80 -5.14
CA PHE A 8 -3.25 -6.37 -4.83
C PHE A 8 -3.67 -5.14 -5.61
N GLN A 9 -4.97 -5.02 -5.86
CA GLN A 9 -5.56 -3.76 -6.31
C GLN A 9 -6.98 -3.62 -5.78
N MET A 10 -7.44 -2.39 -5.58
CA MET A 10 -8.82 -2.11 -5.24
C MET A 10 -9.28 -0.74 -5.75
N SER A 11 -10.58 -0.63 -6.03
CA SER A 11 -11.24 0.65 -6.32
C SER A 11 -11.77 1.27 -5.03
N MET A 12 -11.61 2.58 -4.88
CA MET A 12 -12.09 3.36 -3.74
C MET A 12 -12.80 4.62 -4.25
N PRO A 13 -14.00 4.96 -3.74
CA PRO A 13 -14.65 6.20 -4.12
C PRO A 13 -13.90 7.40 -3.54
N ILE A 14 -13.67 8.41 -4.38
CA ILE A 14 -13.24 9.72 -3.90
C ILE A 14 -14.45 10.34 -3.19
N ARG A 15 -14.30 10.76 -1.94
CA ARG A 15 -15.38 11.42 -1.20
C ARG A 15 -15.34 12.90 -1.49
N TRP A 16 -16.51 13.55 -1.52
CA TRP A 16 -16.55 15.02 -1.66
C TRP A 16 -15.70 15.71 -0.58
N GLY A 17 -15.74 15.19 0.66
CA GLY A 17 -14.95 15.70 1.79
C GLY A 17 -13.46 15.35 1.77
N ASP A 18 -12.98 14.58 0.78
CA ASP A 18 -11.55 14.35 0.59
C ASP A 18 -10.87 15.56 -0.07
N MET A 19 -11.65 16.44 -0.73
CA MET A 19 -11.14 17.67 -1.33
C MET A 19 -10.94 18.76 -0.28
N ASP A 20 -9.88 19.54 -0.45
CA ASP A 20 -9.64 20.73 0.36
C ASP A 20 -10.09 22.03 -0.33
N ALA A 21 -9.79 23.17 0.29
CA ALA A 21 -10.18 24.49 -0.19
C ALA A 21 -9.60 24.84 -1.57
N PHE A 22 -8.59 24.12 -2.06
CA PHE A 22 -8.01 24.31 -3.40
C PHE A 22 -8.74 23.50 -4.49
N GLY A 23 -9.81 22.78 -4.13
CA GLY A 23 -10.72 22.15 -5.09
C GLY A 23 -10.24 20.79 -5.62
N HIS A 24 -9.20 20.22 -5.04
CA HIS A 24 -8.70 18.87 -5.35
C HIS A 24 -8.55 18.06 -4.07
N VAL A 25 -8.38 16.75 -4.21
CA VAL A 25 -8.11 15.85 -3.08
C VAL A 25 -6.90 16.34 -2.29
N ASN A 26 -7.04 16.44 -0.97
CA ASN A 26 -5.97 16.87 -0.09
C ASN A 26 -4.79 15.87 -0.12
N ASN A 27 -3.56 16.37 -0.07
CA ASN A 27 -2.36 15.54 -0.19
C ASN A 27 -2.28 14.41 0.87
N THR A 28 -2.80 14.62 2.08
CA THR A 28 -2.77 13.61 3.15
C THR A 28 -3.71 12.44 2.86
N VAL A 29 -4.76 12.65 2.06
CA VAL A 29 -5.74 11.61 1.71
C VAL A 29 -5.11 10.54 0.79
N TYR A 30 -4.11 10.89 -0.02
CA TYR A 30 -3.40 9.90 -0.85
C TYR A 30 -2.72 8.82 0.01
N PHE A 31 -2.17 9.20 1.17
CA PHE A 31 -1.62 8.25 2.14
C PHE A 31 -2.71 7.37 2.77
N ARG A 32 -3.94 7.89 2.91
CA ARG A 32 -5.09 7.10 3.36
C ARG A 32 -5.55 6.10 2.31
N TYR A 33 -5.54 6.44 1.02
CA TYR A 33 -5.77 5.46 -0.03
C TYR A 33 -4.72 4.35 -0.02
N MET A 34 -3.44 4.72 0.10
CA MET A 34 -2.33 3.75 0.23
C MET A 34 -2.49 2.83 1.45
N GLU A 35 -2.86 3.41 2.60
CA GLU A 35 -3.15 2.67 3.82
C GLU A 35 -4.31 1.69 3.62
N GLN A 36 -5.41 2.15 3.04
CA GLN A 36 -6.59 1.32 2.81
C GLN A 36 -6.27 0.13 1.90
N VAL A 37 -5.54 0.34 0.79
CA VAL A 37 -5.12 -0.74 -0.13
C VAL A 37 -4.32 -1.81 0.62
N ARG A 38 -3.36 -1.40 1.45
CA ARG A 38 -2.51 -2.32 2.21
C ARG A 38 -3.28 -3.06 3.31
N ILE A 39 -4.15 -2.37 4.04
CA ILE A 39 -5.00 -2.98 5.07
C ILE A 39 -5.96 -3.99 4.43
N SER A 40 -6.61 -3.65 3.33
CA SER A 40 -7.48 -4.59 2.60
C SER A 40 -6.71 -5.79 2.04
N TRP A 41 -5.45 -5.61 1.63
CA TRP A 41 -4.59 -6.73 1.26
C TRP A 41 -4.28 -7.65 2.45
N PHE A 42 -3.88 -7.08 3.59
CA PHE A 42 -3.66 -7.88 4.82
C PHE A 42 -4.93 -8.60 5.29
N GLU A 43 -6.08 -7.97 5.16
CA GLU A 43 -7.38 -8.59 5.46
C GLU A 43 -7.66 -9.78 4.53
N HIS A 44 -7.41 -9.61 3.22
CA HIS A 44 -7.57 -10.68 2.24
C HIS A 44 -6.66 -11.90 2.54
N LEU A 45 -5.48 -11.65 3.12
CA LEU A 45 -4.55 -12.70 3.54
C LEU A 45 -4.82 -13.27 4.95
N GLY A 46 -5.80 -12.72 5.68
CA GLY A 46 -6.14 -13.16 7.04
C GLY A 46 -5.20 -12.63 8.13
N PHE A 47 -4.40 -11.59 7.86
CA PHE A 47 -3.52 -10.95 8.84
C PHE A 47 -4.23 -9.91 9.71
N LEU A 48 -5.37 -9.36 9.28
CA LEU A 48 -6.14 -8.41 10.10
C LEU A 48 -7.01 -9.14 11.12
N GLY A 49 -6.91 -8.72 12.39
CA GLY A 49 -7.67 -9.30 13.50
C GLY A 49 -7.06 -10.57 14.10
N ASN A 50 -6.07 -11.18 13.43
CA ASN A 50 -5.40 -12.39 13.89
C ASN A 50 -4.10 -12.07 14.68
N ASN A 51 -4.19 -11.18 15.67
CA ASN A 51 -3.09 -10.78 16.55
C ASN A 51 -2.73 -11.85 17.59
N ALA A 52 -2.88 -13.14 17.29
CA ALA A 52 -2.68 -14.22 18.25
C ALA A 52 -1.30 -14.16 18.92
N ASP A 53 -0.28 -13.72 18.16
CA ASP A 53 1.10 -13.63 18.63
C ASP A 53 1.55 -12.22 19.05
N GLY A 54 0.66 -11.21 18.99
CA GLY A 54 1.02 -9.83 19.33
C GLY A 54 2.07 -9.20 18.40
N GLN A 55 2.15 -9.67 17.15
CA GLN A 55 3.08 -9.21 16.13
C GLN A 55 2.34 -8.58 14.95
N GLY A 56 3.00 -7.67 14.25
CA GLY A 56 2.42 -7.10 13.03
C GLY A 56 3.28 -6.05 12.34
N PRO A 57 2.78 -5.49 11.23
CA PRO A 57 3.51 -4.52 10.45
C PRO A 57 3.52 -3.14 11.12
N VAL A 58 4.67 -2.46 11.05
CA VAL A 58 4.84 -1.05 11.40
C VAL A 58 5.47 -0.32 10.23
N ILE A 59 4.90 0.83 9.88
CA ILE A 59 5.44 1.71 8.84
C ILE A 59 6.56 2.55 9.43
N VAL A 60 7.78 2.37 8.91
CA VAL A 60 8.97 3.13 9.35
C VAL A 60 9.37 4.23 8.37
N ASN A 61 8.83 4.18 7.15
CA ASN A 61 8.98 5.21 6.14
C ASN A 61 7.78 5.19 5.19
N ALA A 62 7.34 6.37 4.77
CA ALA A 62 6.33 6.54 3.72
C ALA A 62 6.66 7.77 2.89
N SER A 63 6.36 7.71 1.59
CA SER A 63 6.56 8.79 0.63
C SER A 63 5.45 8.78 -0.43
N MET A 64 5.25 9.93 -1.08
CA MET A 64 4.23 10.10 -2.11
C MET A 64 4.69 11.15 -3.13
N ASP A 65 4.70 10.77 -4.40
CA ASP A 65 4.84 11.66 -5.54
C ASP A 65 3.45 12.00 -6.07
N PHE A 66 3.09 13.29 -6.06
CA PHE A 66 1.82 13.80 -6.55
C PHE A 66 1.97 14.25 -8.01
N LEU A 67 1.58 13.41 -8.96
CA LEU A 67 1.81 13.64 -10.40
C LEU A 67 0.67 14.41 -11.07
N LYS A 68 -0.58 14.12 -10.67
CA LYS A 68 -1.80 14.75 -11.21
C LYS A 68 -2.87 14.82 -10.11
N GLN A 69 -3.67 15.89 -10.13
CA GLN A 69 -4.70 16.13 -9.12
C GLN A 69 -5.92 15.21 -9.31
N LEU A 70 -6.33 14.50 -8.25
CA LEU A 70 -7.62 13.82 -8.15
C LEU A 70 -8.74 14.79 -7.76
N HIS A 71 -9.93 14.57 -8.32
CA HIS A 71 -11.12 15.37 -8.11
C HIS A 71 -12.35 14.49 -7.90
N TYR A 72 -13.27 14.93 -7.05
CA TYR A 72 -14.63 14.38 -6.98
C TYR A 72 -15.48 14.91 -8.15
N PRO A 73 -16.41 14.12 -8.70
CA PRO A 73 -16.66 12.71 -8.41
C PRO A 73 -15.72 11.76 -9.15
N GLY A 74 -15.68 10.50 -8.67
CA GLY A 74 -14.99 9.41 -9.34
C GLY A 74 -14.36 8.44 -8.35
N ASP A 75 -13.79 7.38 -8.90
CA ASP A 75 -13.12 6.33 -8.15
C ASP A 75 -11.62 6.37 -8.45
N VAL A 76 -10.82 6.15 -7.41
CA VAL A 76 -9.38 5.92 -7.49
C VAL A 76 -9.11 4.43 -7.35
N ILE A 77 -8.34 3.88 -8.27
CA ILE A 77 -7.83 2.51 -8.18
C ILE A 77 -6.43 2.57 -7.61
N GLY A 78 -6.22 1.92 -6.47
CA GLY A 78 -4.89 1.72 -5.91
C GLY A 78 -4.35 0.35 -6.30
N ARG A 79 -3.22 0.34 -7.00
CA ARG A 79 -2.46 -0.86 -7.37
C ARG A 79 -1.26 -0.95 -6.45
N MET A 80 -1.08 -2.09 -5.78
CA MET A 80 -0.02 -2.31 -4.82
C MET A 80 0.99 -3.34 -5.34
N THR A 81 2.25 -2.97 -5.22
CA THR A 81 3.41 -3.83 -5.46
C THR A 81 4.19 -4.03 -4.17
N VAL A 82 4.92 -5.15 -4.06
CA VAL A 82 5.76 -5.45 -2.89
C VAL A 82 7.08 -6.01 -3.36
N ALA A 83 8.18 -5.46 -2.86
CA ALA A 83 9.51 -5.98 -3.11
C ALA A 83 9.72 -7.33 -2.39
N THR A 84 10.61 -8.17 -2.91
CA THR A 84 11.02 -9.40 -2.22
C THR A 84 11.38 -9.11 -0.75
N PRO A 85 10.74 -9.75 0.24
CA PRO A 85 10.97 -9.44 1.64
C PRO A 85 12.39 -9.77 2.10
N GLY A 86 13.00 -8.85 2.85
CA GLY A 86 14.19 -9.13 3.66
C GLY A 86 13.83 -10.00 4.88
N ARG A 87 14.69 -10.04 5.90
CA ARG A 87 14.42 -10.85 7.11
C ARG A 87 13.15 -10.40 7.82
N SER A 88 13.07 -9.11 8.15
CA SER A 88 12.02 -8.52 9.01
C SER A 88 11.31 -7.33 8.38
N SER A 89 11.59 -7.03 7.12
CA SER A 89 11.06 -5.85 6.44
C SER A 89 10.83 -6.11 4.97
N PHE A 90 9.91 -5.35 4.39
CA PHE A 90 9.64 -5.33 2.97
C PHE A 90 9.22 -3.92 2.56
N ASP A 91 9.48 -3.60 1.30
CA ASP A 91 9.10 -2.33 0.69
C ASP A 91 7.82 -2.53 -0.12
N THR A 92 6.91 -1.57 -0.03
CA THR A 92 5.64 -1.55 -0.75
C THR A 92 5.62 -0.36 -1.70
N GLY A 93 5.22 -0.60 -2.94
CA GLY A 93 4.98 0.41 -3.96
C GLY A 93 3.49 0.54 -4.25
N PHE A 94 3.06 1.73 -4.65
CA PHE A 94 1.68 2.01 -4.96
C PHE A 94 1.58 2.92 -6.18
N GLU A 95 0.67 2.57 -7.07
CA GLU A 95 0.19 3.48 -8.11
C GLU A 95 -1.28 3.78 -7.89
N LEU A 96 -1.61 5.07 -7.89
CA LEU A 96 -2.99 5.55 -7.85
C LEU A 96 -3.38 6.04 -9.24
N VAL A 97 -4.41 5.45 -9.82
CA VAL A 97 -5.00 5.82 -11.12
C VAL A 97 -6.48 6.12 -10.93
N ARG A 98 -7.12 6.81 -11.88
CA ARG A 98 -8.58 6.91 -11.86
C ARG A 98 -9.21 5.72 -12.59
N ALA A 99 -10.40 5.32 -12.16
CA ALA A 99 -11.15 4.27 -12.85
C ALA A 99 -11.56 4.65 -14.29
N ASP A 100 -11.75 5.95 -14.56
CA ASP A 100 -12.08 6.51 -15.89
C ASP A 100 -10.84 6.90 -16.73
N ASP A 101 -9.63 6.84 -16.15
CA ASP A 101 -8.34 7.15 -16.79
C ASP A 101 -7.26 6.17 -16.25
N PRO A 102 -7.38 4.86 -16.54
CA PRO A 102 -6.56 3.80 -15.91
C PRO A 102 -5.12 3.72 -16.42
N ASP A 103 -4.81 4.42 -17.52
CA ASP A 103 -3.48 4.48 -18.15
C ASP A 103 -2.64 5.67 -17.63
N THR A 104 -3.26 6.62 -16.91
CA THR A 104 -2.57 7.76 -16.32
C THR A 104 -2.33 7.52 -14.83
N VAL A 105 -1.06 7.57 -14.42
CA VAL A 105 -0.69 7.55 -12.99
C VAL A 105 -0.88 8.94 -12.38
N TYR A 106 -1.75 9.03 -11.38
CA TYR A 106 -2.04 10.28 -10.65
C TYR A 106 -1.09 10.50 -9.48
N ALA A 107 -0.68 9.42 -8.81
CA ALA A 107 0.32 9.48 -7.76
C ALA A 107 1.07 8.15 -7.63
N ARG A 108 2.31 8.22 -7.13
CA ARG A 108 3.11 7.06 -6.75
C ARG A 108 3.42 7.12 -5.26
N GLY A 109 3.04 6.09 -4.53
CA GLY A 109 3.33 5.94 -3.12
C GLY A 109 4.41 4.89 -2.90
N ALA A 110 5.22 5.06 -1.87
CA ALA A 110 6.08 4.00 -1.38
C ALA A 110 6.11 3.98 0.14
N ALA A 111 6.22 2.80 0.74
CA ALA A 111 6.39 2.66 2.18
C ALA A 111 7.28 1.47 2.54
N ARG A 112 8.00 1.60 3.66
CA ARG A 112 8.75 0.49 4.26
C ARG A 112 8.01 -0.05 5.47
N CYS A 113 7.68 -1.33 5.43
CA CYS A 113 7.07 -2.06 6.54
C CYS A 113 8.13 -2.88 7.27
N VAL A 114 8.08 -2.88 8.60
CA VAL A 114 8.86 -3.78 9.46
C VAL A 114 7.90 -4.63 10.28
N TRP A 115 8.13 -5.93 10.34
CA TRP A 115 7.36 -6.82 11.22
C TRP A 115 7.91 -6.75 12.63
N ILE A 116 7.07 -6.39 13.59
CA ILE A 116 7.45 -6.07 14.97
C ILE A 116 6.65 -6.95 15.93
N ASP A 117 7.32 -7.47 16.95
CA ASP A 117 6.68 -7.90 18.19
C ASP A 117 6.34 -6.65 19.02
N TYR A 118 5.05 -6.39 19.22
CA TYR A 118 4.59 -5.16 19.86
C TYR A 118 4.95 -5.10 21.35
N ALA A 119 4.99 -6.25 22.04
CA ALA A 119 5.33 -6.29 23.46
C ALA A 119 6.83 -6.08 23.67
N ALA A 120 7.67 -6.70 22.84
CA ALA A 120 9.11 -6.57 22.92
C ALA A 120 9.66 -5.29 22.26
N GLY A 121 8.89 -4.66 21.37
CA GLY A 121 9.32 -3.50 20.58
C GLY A 121 10.49 -3.83 19.63
N LYS A 122 10.59 -5.09 19.18
CA LYS A 122 11.71 -5.60 18.38
C LYS A 122 11.24 -6.17 17.05
N SER A 123 12.08 -6.03 16.04
CA SER A 123 11.83 -6.64 14.73
C SER A 123 11.92 -8.17 14.82
N VAL A 124 10.95 -8.84 14.23
CA VAL A 124 10.90 -10.30 14.07
C VAL A 124 10.82 -10.65 12.58
N PRO A 125 11.08 -11.91 12.19
CA PRO A 125 10.96 -12.30 10.79
C PRO A 125 9.56 -12.02 10.22
N VAL A 126 9.50 -11.66 8.94
CA VAL A 126 8.23 -11.59 8.20
C VAL A 126 7.59 -12.99 8.19
N PRO A 127 6.27 -13.13 8.42
CA PRO A 127 5.60 -14.42 8.39
C PRO A 127 5.82 -15.17 7.07
N ASP A 128 6.05 -16.49 7.16
CA ASP A 128 6.34 -17.32 5.98
C ASP A 128 5.19 -17.28 4.96
N GLN A 129 3.93 -17.30 5.42
CA GLN A 129 2.75 -17.16 4.56
C GLN A 129 2.79 -15.85 3.74
N LEU A 130 3.22 -14.73 4.34
CA LEU A 130 3.31 -13.45 3.65
C LEU A 130 4.44 -13.46 2.62
N ARG A 131 5.60 -14.04 2.99
CA ARG A 131 6.73 -14.24 2.08
C ARG A 131 6.32 -15.06 0.86
N GLU A 132 5.75 -16.23 1.09
CA GLU A 132 5.31 -17.15 0.02
C GLU A 132 4.29 -16.49 -0.92
N THR A 133 3.32 -15.74 -0.35
CA THR A 133 2.33 -14.99 -1.14
C THR A 133 3.00 -13.99 -2.08
N ILE A 134 4.02 -13.27 -1.61
CA ILE A 134 4.73 -12.26 -2.42
C ILE A 134 5.58 -12.95 -3.49
N GLU A 135 6.32 -14.00 -3.14
CA GLU A 135 7.23 -14.70 -4.05
C GLU A 135 6.47 -15.45 -5.17
N GLN A 136 5.22 -15.86 -4.94
CA GLN A 136 4.35 -16.47 -5.95
C GLN A 136 3.63 -15.46 -6.85
N ALA A 137 3.61 -14.17 -6.48
CA ALA A 137 2.94 -13.13 -7.23
C ALA A 137 3.75 -12.70 -8.47
N ALA A 138 3.05 -12.20 -9.49
CA ALA A 138 3.66 -11.82 -10.76
C ALA A 138 4.67 -10.68 -10.57
N VAL A 139 5.87 -10.86 -11.10
CA VAL A 139 6.93 -9.84 -11.09
C VAL A 139 6.56 -8.70 -12.02
N VAL A 140 6.74 -7.47 -11.55
CA VAL A 140 6.62 -6.23 -12.31
C VAL A 140 7.92 -5.46 -12.26
N LYS A 141 8.31 -4.86 -13.38
CA LYS A 141 9.42 -3.91 -13.41
C LYS A 141 8.87 -2.56 -12.95
N GLU A 142 9.32 -2.06 -11.81
CA GLU A 142 9.15 -0.63 -11.51
C GLU A 142 9.97 0.19 -12.53
N ALA A 143 9.37 1.26 -13.05
CA ALA A 143 9.97 2.17 -14.03
C ALA A 143 10.69 3.34 -13.34
#